data_AF-A0A535URI9-F1
#
_entry.id   AF-A0A535URI9-F1
#
_cell.length_a   1.000
_cell.length_b   1.000
_cell.length_c   1.000
_cell.angle_alpha   90.00
_cell.angle_beta   90.00
_cell.angle_gamma   90.00
#
_symmetry.space_group_name_H-M   'P 1'
#
loop_
_entity.id
_entity.type
_entity.pdbx_description
1 polymer ?
#
loop_
_entity_poly.entity_id
_entity_poly.type
_entity_poly.pdbx_seq_one_letter_code
_entity_poly.pdbx_strand_id
1 'polypeptide(L)'
;MARADSLAKLAFAYGVHLTRRRLRRPRPQLAALLDTYAPDGIRALVPAERERHPRLVTCINCGLCALAAGRVGKTRLPDLASSYMRLYSRLGEVSSDLEGESPDLVAAAAVCPVGVPLEEVAAVVRRLTGR
;
A
#
# COMPACT_ATOMS: atom_id res chain seq x y z
N MET A 1 48.26 -5.36 -3.89
CA MET A 1 47.85 -5.61 -2.49
C MET A 1 46.48 -5.02 -2.16
N ALA A 2 46.16 -3.78 -2.52
CA ALA A 2 44.88 -3.13 -2.21
C ALA A 2 43.58 -3.90 -2.52
N ARG A 3 43.50 -4.64 -3.65
CA ARG A 3 42.28 -5.40 -4.00
C ARG A 3 42.00 -6.58 -3.08
N ALA A 4 43.03 -7.32 -2.69
CA ALA A 4 42.87 -8.48 -1.80
C ALA A 4 42.39 -8.01 -0.41
N ASP A 5 42.93 -6.91 0.09
CA ASP A 5 42.53 -6.32 1.37
C ASP A 5 41.09 -5.79 1.33
N SER A 6 40.68 -5.15 0.23
CA SER A 6 39.29 -4.73 0.02
C SER A 6 38.33 -5.91 -0.01
N LEU A 7 38.68 -7.00 -0.69
CA LEU A 7 37.86 -8.21 -0.75
C LEU A 7 37.77 -8.90 0.62
N ALA A 8 38.86 -8.96 1.37
CA ALA A 8 38.87 -9.51 2.73
C ALA A 8 37.97 -8.69 3.68
N LYS A 9 38.05 -7.36 3.63
CA LYS A 9 37.18 -6.47 4.40
C LYS A 9 35.72 -6.63 4.03
N LEU A 10 35.41 -6.75 2.73
CA LEU A 10 34.05 -6.98 2.25
C LEU A 10 33.52 -8.33 2.71
N ALA A 11 34.29 -9.41 2.55
CA ALA A 11 33.92 -10.75 2.97
C ALA A 11 33.66 -10.81 4.49
N PHE A 12 34.51 -10.17 5.29
CA PHE A 12 34.33 -10.06 6.72
C PHE A 12 33.05 -9.28 7.09
N ALA A 13 32.86 -8.09 6.52
CA ALA A 13 31.68 -7.27 6.79
C ALA A 13 30.37 -7.99 6.39
N TYR A 14 30.38 -8.65 5.24
CA TYR A 14 29.24 -9.42 4.75
C TYR A 14 28.96 -10.66 5.61
N GLY A 15 30.02 -11.39 6.01
CA GLY A 15 29.92 -12.53 6.93
C GLY A 15 29.36 -12.13 8.29
N VAL A 16 29.86 -11.03 8.88
CA VAL A 16 29.34 -10.47 10.14
C VAL A 16 27.87 -10.06 9.98
N HIS A 17 27.52 -9.38 8.87
CA HIS A 17 26.15 -8.98 8.59
C HIS A 17 25.20 -10.19 8.51
N LEU A 18 25.55 -11.21 7.72
CA LEU A 18 24.75 -12.43 7.58
C LEU A 18 24.60 -13.18 8.90
N THR A 19 25.70 -13.30 9.65
CA THR A 19 25.71 -13.98 10.96
C THR A 19 24.80 -13.25 11.94
N ARG A 20 24.93 -11.91 12.03
CA ARG A 20 24.03 -11.07 12.85
C ARG A 20 22.58 -11.21 12.40
N ARG A 21 22.30 -11.21 11.09
CA ARG A 21 20.94 -11.34 10.56
C ARG A 21 20.32 -12.70 10.89
N ARG A 22 21.10 -13.79 10.86
CA ARG A 22 20.64 -15.15 11.18
C ARG A 22 20.45 -15.36 12.68
N LEU A 23 21.33 -14.80 13.52
CA LEU A 23 21.28 -14.97 14.98
C LEU A 23 20.35 -13.98 15.67
N ARG A 24 20.10 -12.80 15.07
CA ARG A 24 19.20 -11.80 15.66
C ARG A 24 17.77 -12.26 15.51
N ARG A 25 17.12 -12.57 16.63
CA ARG A 25 15.67 -12.83 16.67
C ARG A 25 14.94 -11.58 16.16
N PRO A 26 14.06 -11.69 15.15
CA PRO A 26 13.28 -10.56 14.69
C PRO A 26 12.46 -10.05 15.88
N ARG A 27 12.66 -8.78 16.25
CA ARG A 27 11.75 -8.12 17.19
C ARG A 27 10.53 -7.67 16.38
N PRO A 28 9.31 -8.05 16.79
CA PRO A 28 8.12 -7.55 16.11
C PRO A 28 8.08 -6.03 16.28
N GLN A 29 8.16 -5.32 15.16
CA GLN A 29 8.05 -3.84 15.12
C GLN A 29 6.61 -3.39 14.86
N LEU A 30 5.68 -4.33 14.72
CA LEU A 30 4.29 -4.06 14.36
C LEU A 30 3.59 -3.13 15.36
N ALA A 31 3.75 -3.37 16.66
CA ALA A 31 3.12 -2.54 17.69
C ALA A 31 3.60 -1.08 17.59
N ALA A 32 4.92 -0.87 17.55
CA ALA A 32 5.50 0.48 17.41
C ALA A 32 5.07 1.17 16.11
N LEU A 33 4.93 0.42 15.01
CA LEU A 33 4.44 0.95 13.74
C LEU A 33 2.98 1.37 13.82
N LEU A 34 2.12 0.54 14.43
CA LEU A 34 0.70 0.87 14.63
C LEU A 34 0.54 2.09 15.54
N ASP A 35 1.31 2.19 16.63
CA ASP A 35 1.28 3.35 17.52
C ASP A 35 1.69 4.64 16.80
N THR A 36 2.72 4.56 15.94
CA THR A 36 3.21 5.72 15.16
C THR A 36 2.13 6.27 14.23
N TYR A 37 1.34 5.40 13.61
CA TYR A 37 0.34 5.76 12.60
C TYR A 37 -1.10 5.80 13.12
N ALA A 38 -1.32 5.51 14.40
CA ALA A 38 -2.64 5.59 15.03
C ALA A 38 -3.27 6.99 14.91
N PRO A 39 -2.53 8.12 15.05
CA PRO A 39 -3.08 9.47 14.85
C PRO A 39 -3.58 9.73 13.43
N ASP A 40 -2.99 9.05 12.43
CA ASP A 40 -3.41 9.14 11.02
C ASP A 40 -4.67 8.29 10.74
N GLY A 41 -5.22 7.65 11.79
CA GLY A 41 -6.37 6.76 11.70
C GLY A 41 -6.05 5.42 11.03
N ILE A 42 -4.79 5.10 10.78
CA ILE A 42 -4.38 3.91 10.04
C ILE A 42 -4.60 2.66 10.89
N ARG A 43 -5.45 1.77 10.39
CA ARG A 43 -5.78 0.48 11.03
C ARG A 43 -4.98 -0.67 10.43
N ALA A 44 -4.77 -1.71 11.23
CA ALA A 44 -4.18 -2.96 10.75
C ALA A 44 -5.13 -3.68 9.78
N LEU A 45 -4.56 -4.29 8.73
CA LEU A 45 -5.32 -5.16 7.82
C LEU A 45 -5.77 -6.43 8.53
N VAL A 46 -7.03 -6.82 8.34
CA VAL A 46 -7.54 -8.10 8.84
C VAL A 46 -7.04 -9.26 7.96
N PRO A 47 -7.03 -10.52 8.44
CA PRO A 47 -6.49 -11.66 7.70
C PRO A 47 -7.02 -11.79 6.26
N ALA A 48 -8.33 -11.66 6.08
CA ALA A 48 -8.98 -11.75 4.77
C ALA A 48 -8.47 -10.69 3.77
N GLU A 49 -8.01 -9.54 4.25
CA GLU A 49 -7.46 -8.50 3.38
C GLU A 49 -6.02 -8.72 3.04
N ARG A 50 -5.24 -9.26 3.97
CA ARG A 50 -3.84 -9.61 3.72
C ARG A 50 -3.74 -10.66 2.62
N GLU A 51 -4.69 -11.59 2.58
CA GLU A 51 -4.80 -12.59 1.52
C GLU A 51 -5.11 -11.95 0.16
N ARG A 52 -6.00 -10.96 0.13
CA ARG A 52 -6.42 -10.27 -1.09
C ARG A 52 -5.46 -9.15 -1.52
N HIS A 53 -4.56 -8.74 -0.63
CA HIS A 53 -3.62 -7.63 -0.80
C HIS A 53 -2.86 -7.65 -2.14
N PRO A 54 -2.30 -8.79 -2.61
CA PRO A 54 -1.57 -8.82 -3.88
C PRO A 54 -2.42 -8.36 -5.07
N ARG A 55 -3.74 -8.58 -5.05
CA ARG A 55 -4.68 -8.15 -6.10
C ARG A 55 -5.05 -6.67 -5.97
N LEU A 56 -5.04 -6.12 -4.76
CA LEU A 56 -5.46 -4.75 -4.47
C LEU A 56 -4.36 -3.70 -4.73
N VAL A 57 -3.08 -4.10 -4.79
CA VAL A 57 -1.92 -3.18 -4.97
C VAL A 57 -1.32 -3.17 -6.39
N THR A 58 -2.00 -3.76 -7.37
CA THR A 58 -1.47 -3.90 -8.74
C THR A 58 -1.57 -2.64 -9.59
N CYS A 59 -2.24 -1.58 -9.10
CA CYS A 59 -2.43 -0.35 -9.84
C CYS A 59 -1.09 0.20 -10.40
N ILE A 60 -1.09 0.56 -11.68
CA ILE A 60 0.06 1.16 -12.38
C ILE A 60 -0.15 2.66 -12.66
N ASN A 61 -1.17 3.27 -12.07
CA ASN A 61 -1.53 4.69 -12.24
C ASN A 61 -1.71 5.13 -13.71
N CYS A 62 -2.24 4.26 -14.57
CA CYS A 62 -2.42 4.57 -16.00
C CYS A 62 -3.54 5.59 -16.33
N GLY A 63 -4.51 5.80 -15.43
CA GLY A 63 -5.57 6.80 -15.63
C GLY A 63 -6.82 6.33 -16.37
N LEU A 64 -6.85 5.14 -16.97
CA LEU A 64 -7.98 4.68 -17.79
C LEU A 64 -9.31 4.63 -17.03
N CYS A 65 -9.31 4.19 -15.78
CA CYS A 65 -10.51 4.20 -14.93
C CYS A 65 -11.09 5.61 -14.73
N ALA A 66 -10.25 6.65 -14.64
CA ALA A 66 -10.70 8.03 -14.54
C ALA A 66 -11.28 8.57 -15.84
N LEU A 67 -10.87 8.03 -17.00
CA LEU A 67 -11.52 8.36 -18.27
C LEU A 67 -12.90 7.72 -18.38
N ALA A 68 -13.07 6.50 -17.83
CA ALA A 68 -14.33 5.77 -17.90
C ALA A 68 -15.41 6.29 -16.94
N ALA A 69 -15.03 6.65 -15.70
CA ALA A 69 -16.00 7.03 -14.67
C ALA A 69 -15.65 8.34 -13.93
N GLY A 70 -14.63 9.09 -14.40
CA GLY A 70 -14.29 10.39 -13.83
C GLY A 70 -13.56 10.31 -12.49
N ARG A 71 -14.06 11.08 -11.51
CA ARG A 71 -13.47 11.25 -10.18
C ARG A 71 -14.53 11.05 -9.09
N VAL A 72 -14.08 10.65 -7.90
CA VAL A 72 -14.90 10.65 -6.68
C VAL A 72 -14.58 11.95 -5.94
N GLY A 73 -15.51 12.90 -5.83
CA GLY A 73 -15.21 14.20 -5.22
C GLY A 73 -13.98 14.88 -5.84
N LYS A 74 -12.89 15.04 -5.07
CA LYS A 74 -11.58 15.52 -5.56
C LYS A 74 -10.62 14.38 -5.95
N THR A 75 -10.87 13.17 -5.51
CA THR A 75 -10.05 11.98 -5.72
C THR A 75 -10.19 11.43 -7.13
N ARG A 76 -9.08 11.39 -7.88
CA ARG A 76 -9.04 10.66 -9.16
C ARG A 76 -9.04 9.16 -8.89
N LEU A 77 -9.69 8.36 -9.73
CA LEU A 77 -9.75 6.90 -9.51
C LEU A 77 -8.38 6.18 -9.42
N PRO A 78 -7.31 6.62 -10.13
CA PRO A 78 -5.97 6.12 -9.87
C PRO A 78 -5.45 6.45 -8.48
N ASP A 79 -5.81 7.62 -7.95
CA ASP A 79 -5.47 8.01 -6.58
C ASP A 79 -6.18 7.06 -5.62
N LEU A 80 -7.49 6.81 -5.74
CA LEU A 80 -8.21 5.79 -4.96
C LEU A 80 -7.50 4.42 -4.95
N ALA A 81 -7.12 3.92 -6.13
CA ALA A 81 -6.42 2.65 -6.27
C ALA A 81 -5.02 2.65 -5.63
N SER A 82 -4.34 3.80 -5.58
CA SER A 82 -3.01 3.97 -4.98
C SER A 82 -3.04 4.36 -3.50
N SER A 83 -4.14 4.96 -3.02
CA SER A 83 -4.38 5.28 -1.61
C SER A 83 -4.44 4.02 -0.76
N TYR A 84 -4.83 2.90 -1.37
CA TYR A 84 -4.57 1.59 -0.80
C TYR A 84 -3.06 1.30 -0.77
N MET A 85 -2.46 1.57 0.38
CA MET A 85 -1.13 1.11 0.81
C MET A 85 0.09 1.67 0.06
N ARG A 86 -0.05 2.42 -1.05
CA ARG A 86 1.06 3.16 -1.68
C ARG A 86 1.13 4.62 -1.25
N LEU A 87 -0.02 5.27 -1.07
CA LEU A 87 -0.13 6.68 -0.66
C LEU A 87 -1.00 6.81 0.59
N TYR A 88 -0.55 6.21 1.69
CA TYR A 88 -1.25 6.25 2.98
C TYR A 88 -1.56 7.66 3.48
N SER A 89 -0.74 8.65 3.14
CA SER A 89 -0.98 10.06 3.51
C SER A 89 -2.27 10.63 2.90
N ARG A 90 -2.80 10.04 1.82
CA ARG A 90 -4.04 10.47 1.16
C ARG A 90 -5.26 9.70 1.61
N LEU A 91 -5.09 8.74 2.51
CA LEU A 91 -6.15 7.81 2.89
C LEU A 91 -7.38 8.55 3.47
N GLY A 92 -7.16 9.54 4.35
CA GLY A 92 -8.24 10.36 4.91
C GLY A 92 -8.99 11.20 3.88
N GLU A 93 -8.27 11.83 2.95
CA GLU A 93 -8.87 12.63 1.86
C GLU A 93 -9.75 11.76 0.96
N VAL A 94 -9.21 10.61 0.51
CA VAL A 94 -9.94 9.66 -0.33
C VAL A 94 -11.17 9.10 0.37
N SER A 95 -11.07 8.80 1.67
CA SER A 95 -12.22 8.35 2.44
C SER A 95 -13.34 9.39 2.47
N SER A 96 -13.02 10.66 2.66
CA SER A 96 -14.03 11.73 2.70
C SER A 96 -14.74 11.91 1.36
N ASP A 97 -14.03 11.76 0.25
CA ASP A 97 -14.62 11.82 -1.08
C ASP A 97 -15.55 10.62 -1.37
N LEU A 98 -15.30 9.46 -0.77
CA LEU A 98 -16.10 8.23 -0.93
C LEU A 98 -17.45 8.25 -0.18
N GLU A 99 -17.72 9.24 0.67
CA GLU A 99 -19.00 9.42 1.38
C GLU A 99 -20.06 10.13 0.52
N GLY A 100 -19.67 10.77 -0.59
CA GLY A 100 -20.57 11.43 -1.54
C GLY A 100 -21.09 10.53 -2.67
N GLU A 101 -21.67 11.15 -3.70
CA GLU A 101 -22.11 10.45 -4.92
C GLU A 101 -20.91 9.76 -5.59
N SER A 102 -20.91 8.43 -5.56
CA SER A 102 -19.79 7.63 -6.06
C SER A 102 -19.94 7.38 -7.56
N PRO A 103 -18.87 7.55 -8.35
CA PRO A 103 -18.86 7.16 -9.75
C PRO A 103 -19.09 5.65 -9.91
N ASP A 104 -19.48 5.22 -11.10
CA ASP A 104 -19.64 3.81 -11.43
C ASP A 104 -18.29 3.07 -11.38
N LEU A 105 -17.97 2.53 -10.20
CA LEU A 105 -16.74 1.80 -9.94
C LEU A 105 -16.69 0.48 -10.70
N VAL A 106 -17.84 -0.09 -11.07
CA VAL A 106 -17.94 -1.32 -11.88
C VAL A 106 -17.46 -1.01 -13.29
N ALA A 107 -18.00 0.04 -13.92
CA ALA A 107 -17.57 0.49 -15.24
C ALA A 107 -16.10 0.90 -15.24
N ALA A 108 -15.64 1.58 -14.19
CA ALA A 108 -14.24 1.98 -14.03
C ALA A 108 -13.29 0.78 -13.89
N ALA A 109 -13.69 -0.28 -13.19
CA ALA A 109 -12.89 -1.48 -13.01
C ALA A 109 -12.79 -2.28 -14.31
N ALA A 110 -13.84 -2.28 -15.14
CA ALA A 110 -13.90 -2.98 -16.41
C ALA A 110 -12.83 -2.52 -17.42
N VAL A 111 -12.41 -1.25 -17.36
CA VAL A 111 -11.36 -0.70 -18.24
C VAL A 111 -9.94 -0.86 -17.69
N CYS A 112 -9.77 -1.47 -16.51
CA CYS A 112 -8.47 -1.57 -15.86
C CYS A 112 -7.59 -2.66 -16.53
N PRO A 113 -6.44 -2.31 -17.11
CA PRO A 113 -5.59 -3.27 -17.84
C PRO A 113 -4.92 -4.30 -16.91
N VAL A 114 -4.88 -4.02 -15.61
CA VAL A 114 -4.29 -4.88 -14.57
C VAL A 114 -5.34 -5.43 -13.60
N GLY A 115 -6.63 -5.25 -13.91
CA GLY A 115 -7.74 -5.88 -13.19
C GLY A 115 -7.91 -5.46 -11.72
N VAL A 116 -7.63 -4.19 -11.38
CA VAL A 116 -7.84 -3.67 -10.01
C VAL A 116 -9.34 -3.66 -9.69
N PRO A 117 -9.79 -4.34 -8.61
CA PRO A 117 -11.19 -4.34 -8.22
C PRO A 117 -11.51 -3.07 -7.41
N LEU A 118 -11.89 -1.98 -8.10
CA LEU A 118 -12.04 -0.65 -7.49
C LEU A 118 -13.10 -0.58 -6.38
N GLU A 119 -14.18 -1.36 -6.47
CA GLU A 119 -15.20 -1.46 -5.42
C GLU A 119 -14.63 -2.03 -4.12
N GLU A 120 -13.84 -3.10 -4.26
CA GLU A 120 -13.19 -3.74 -3.12
C GLU A 120 -12.14 -2.82 -2.49
N VAL A 121 -11.37 -2.12 -3.32
CA VAL A 121 -10.42 -1.09 -2.86
C VAL A 121 -11.15 0.00 -2.07
N ALA A 122 -12.27 0.51 -2.59
CA ALA A 122 -13.07 1.54 -1.90
C ALA A 122 -13.61 1.04 -0.55
N ALA A 123 -14.12 -0.19 -0.48
CA ALA A 123 -14.59 -0.79 0.76
C ALA A 123 -13.47 -0.92 1.81
N VAL A 124 -12.27 -1.33 1.37
CA VAL A 124 -11.10 -1.46 2.23
C VAL A 124 -10.62 -0.11 2.73
N VAL A 125 -10.56 0.91 1.87
CA VAL A 125 -10.19 2.29 2.25
C VAL A 125 -11.14 2.84 3.30
N ARG A 126 -12.46 2.75 3.09
CA ARG A 126 -13.48 3.20 4.07
C ARG A 126 -13.29 2.57 5.44
N ARG A 127 -12.98 1.27 5.50
CA ARG A 127 -12.76 0.60 6.79
C ARG A 127 -11.44 1.03 7.45
N LEU A 128 -10.39 1.25 6.65
CA LEU A 128 -9.08 1.69 7.17
C LEU A 128 -9.17 3.08 7.80
N THR A 129 -10.04 3.95 7.31
CA THR A 129 -10.24 5.32 7.79
C THR A 129 -11.43 5.50 8.72
N GLY A 130 -12.23 4.45 8.91
CA GLY A 130 -13.51 4.54 9.59
C GLY A 130 -13.39 5.23 10.94
N ARG A 131 -13.94 6.43 11.05
CA ARG A 131 -14.60 6.87 12.28
C ARG A 131 -15.90 6.08 12.41
#